data_AF-A0A941IFJ5-F1
#
_entry.id   AF-A0A941IFJ5-F1
#
_cell.length_a   1.000
_cell.length_b   1.000
_cell.length_c   1.000
_cell.angle_alpha   90.00
_cell.angle_beta   90.00
_cell.angle_gamma   90.00
#
_symmetry.space_group_name_H-M   'P 1'
#
loop_
_entity.id
_entity.type
_entity.pdbx_description
1 polymer ?
#
loop_
_entity_poly.entity_id
_entity_poly.type
_entity_poly.pdbx_seq_one_letter_code
_entity_poly.pdbx_strand_id
1 'polypeptide(L)'
;MIKKSPIALAALLLALGTTSIALMPVAAQAQTAEEKEKAKKEVIRNEWSKPYTEIQKLIGEKQYPAALEKVAALDASEKKTDYEIFFLNRTRAAIASGMGDNAALAKSFDAMINSEFLPPADKLRFMEGMAGTFYNLKQYAESQIWTKRFLAANPNSTVMQDLLVQNYYLADDFANALKEVKAQVAADEQAGKAPDEKRLRLLHGSAMKLKDIDSSTYALELLVKYHPSKDYWADLMYRLINKAGFNERLRLDWYRLMLANDNLEDDTQYMEMAETALLAGLPLEAKNIVEIAYKNGVFGKGKNVAKHKPLQDKANKQAADDAKTLDAGETAAKAAKTGLAMTNMGYNFVTHGQFDRGIALIEAGIAKGGLKNPEEAKLHLGIAYYKAGNKAKAAETFKTVQGNDGAVELARYWSYMK
;
A
#
# COMPACT_ATOMS: atom_id res chain seq x y z
N MET A 1 20.75 22.04 15.46
CA MET A 1 21.88 21.28 14.87
C MET A 1 21.37 20.51 13.66
N ILE A 2 21.60 21.04 12.46
CA ILE A 2 21.18 20.40 11.20
C ILE A 2 22.11 19.20 10.98
N LYS A 3 21.57 17.98 11.07
CA LYS A 3 22.29 16.76 10.69
C LYS A 3 22.64 16.88 9.21
N LYS A 4 23.92 17.06 8.89
CA LYS A 4 24.42 17.06 7.51
C LYS A 4 24.05 15.72 6.87
N SER A 5 23.38 15.76 5.72
CA SER A 5 23.06 14.56 4.93
C SER A 5 24.37 13.81 4.57
N PRO A 6 24.41 12.47 4.56
CA PRO A 6 25.59 11.67 4.23
C PRO A 6 26.22 12.00 2.86
N ILE A 7 25.47 12.64 1.97
CA ILE A 7 25.92 13.10 0.65
C ILE A 7 26.91 14.26 0.75
N ALA A 8 26.77 15.15 1.74
CA ALA A 8 27.73 16.23 2.00
C ALA A 8 29.09 15.70 2.48
N LEU A 9 29.13 14.48 3.03
CA LEU A 9 30.37 13.81 3.42
C LEU A 9 31.07 13.16 2.22
N ALA A 10 30.30 12.62 1.27
CA ALA A 10 30.83 12.02 0.04
C ALA A 10 31.49 13.06 -0.89
N ALA A 11 30.93 14.29 -0.95
CA ALA A 11 31.53 15.40 -1.70
C ALA A 11 32.85 15.89 -1.08
N LEU A 12 32.98 15.83 0.26
CA LEU A 12 34.21 16.21 0.96
C LEU A 12 35.32 15.15 0.79
N LEU A 13 34.97 13.86 0.76
CA LEU A 13 35.91 12.76 0.55
C LEU A 13 36.48 12.71 -0.88
N LEU A 14 35.72 13.17 -1.87
CA LEU A 14 36.21 13.31 -3.24
C LEU A 14 37.14 14.52 -3.44
N ALA A 15 37.19 15.49 -2.52
CA ALA A 15 38.07 16.66 -2.63
C ALA A 15 39.51 16.39 -2.12
N LEU A 16 39.72 15.31 -1.35
CA LEU A 16 41.02 14.93 -0.79
C LEU A 16 41.69 13.79 -1.57
N GLY A 17 41.27 13.52 -2.81
CA GLY A 17 41.94 12.59 -3.70
C GLY A 17 43.39 13.03 -3.93
N THR A 18 44.30 12.48 -3.13
CA THR A 18 45.74 12.56 -3.28
C THR A 18 46.14 11.75 -4.51
N THR A 19 45.91 12.30 -5.70
CA THR A 19 46.69 11.86 -6.87
C THR A 19 48.08 12.44 -6.72
N SER A 20 48.95 11.65 -6.07
CA SER A 20 50.39 11.83 -6.14
C SER A 20 50.78 12.00 -7.61
N ILE A 21 51.31 13.17 -7.97
CA ILE A 21 52.00 13.34 -9.25
C ILE A 21 53.25 12.46 -9.18
N ALA A 22 53.14 11.21 -9.62
CA ALA A 22 54.27 10.32 -9.75
C ALA A 22 55.02 10.65 -11.05
N LEU A 23 56.05 11.47 -10.94
CA LEU A 23 57.16 11.52 -11.89
C LEU A 23 58.08 10.33 -11.59
N MET A 24 58.09 9.26 -12.40
CA MET A 24 59.25 8.34 -12.53
C MET A 24 59.18 7.48 -13.82
N PRO A 25 60.34 7.00 -14.33
CA PRO A 25 60.56 6.63 -15.72
C PRO A 25 60.23 5.18 -16.06
N VAL A 26 60.08 4.94 -17.37
CA VAL A 26 59.75 3.68 -18.04
C VAL A 26 60.77 2.57 -17.75
N ALA A 27 60.29 1.41 -17.28
CA ALA A 27 60.91 0.12 -17.58
C ALA A 27 59.80 -0.86 -18.01
N ALA A 28 59.97 -1.41 -19.20
CA ALA A 28 58.97 -2.11 -19.98
C ALA A 28 58.69 -3.53 -19.47
N GLN A 29 57.41 -3.89 -19.37
CA GLN A 29 56.95 -5.27 -19.51
C GLN A 29 55.79 -5.27 -20.51
N ALA A 30 55.95 -6.09 -21.53
CA ALA A 30 55.07 -6.20 -22.68
C ALA A 30 53.67 -6.68 -22.25
N GLN A 31 52.67 -5.84 -22.48
CA GLN A 31 51.26 -6.24 -22.55
C GLN A 31 50.79 -6.07 -23.99
N THR A 32 50.21 -7.15 -24.50
CA THR A 32 49.67 -7.34 -25.84
C THR A 32 48.59 -6.32 -26.19
N ALA A 33 48.55 -5.94 -27.47
CA ALA A 33 47.99 -4.70 -28.00
C ALA A 33 46.44 -4.65 -28.15
N GLU A 34 45.64 -5.35 -27.34
CA GLU A 34 44.17 -5.33 -27.43
C GLU A 34 43.41 -4.82 -26.18
N GLU A 35 44.08 -4.48 -25.09
CA GLU A 35 43.51 -3.69 -23.99
C GLU A 35 44.22 -2.33 -23.86
N LYS A 36 44.17 -1.54 -24.93
CA LYS A 36 44.22 -0.08 -24.82
C LYS A 36 42.83 0.46 -25.10
N GLU A 37 41.92 0.24 -24.16
CA GLU A 37 40.89 1.24 -23.91
C GLU A 37 41.67 2.56 -23.73
N LYS A 38 41.46 3.53 -24.63
CA LYS A 38 42.16 4.83 -24.59
C LYS A 38 42.09 5.32 -23.15
N ALA A 39 43.21 5.30 -22.43
CA ALA A 39 43.28 5.89 -21.10
C ALA A 39 42.75 7.31 -21.23
N LYS A 40 41.56 7.55 -20.68
CA LYS A 40 40.89 8.84 -20.70
C LYS A 40 41.90 9.82 -20.13
N LYS A 41 42.30 10.82 -20.93
CA LYS A 41 43.32 11.79 -20.51
C LYS A 41 42.69 12.70 -19.44
N GLU A 42 42.77 12.26 -18.20
CA GLU A 42 42.33 12.98 -17.00
C GLU A 42 43.38 14.03 -16.60
N VAL A 43 43.71 14.93 -17.53
CA VAL A 43 44.76 15.93 -17.36
C VAL A 43 44.18 17.32 -17.55
N ILE A 44 44.37 18.18 -16.54
CA ILE A 44 44.16 19.63 -16.67
C ILE A 44 45.43 20.28 -17.21
N ARG A 45 45.31 21.37 -17.97
CA ARG A 45 46.48 22.11 -18.45
C ARG A 45 47.36 22.65 -17.31
N ASN A 46 48.66 22.69 -17.52
CA ASN A 46 49.63 23.08 -16.49
C ASN A 46 49.36 24.48 -15.94
N GLU A 47 48.85 25.40 -16.77
CA GLU A 47 48.55 26.78 -16.35
C GLU A 47 47.47 26.84 -15.25
N TRP A 48 46.64 25.80 -15.11
CA TRP A 48 45.57 25.74 -14.12
C TRP A 48 46.05 25.25 -12.75
N SER A 49 47.25 24.69 -12.63
CA SER A 49 47.73 24.11 -11.37
C SER A 49 47.79 25.14 -10.24
N LYS A 50 48.43 26.29 -10.45
CA LYS A 50 48.57 27.32 -9.41
C LYS A 50 47.23 27.98 -9.04
N PRO A 51 46.39 28.43 -10.00
CA PRO A 51 45.04 28.90 -9.68
C PRO A 51 44.18 27.87 -8.94
N TYR A 52 44.31 26.59 -9.28
CA TYR A 52 43.55 25.54 -8.61
C TYR A 52 43.96 25.33 -7.16
N THR A 53 45.27 25.35 -6.84
CA THR A 53 45.73 25.31 -5.44
C THR A 53 45.18 26.49 -4.63
N GLU A 54 45.09 27.68 -5.24
CA GLU A 54 44.45 28.84 -4.61
C GLU A 54 42.95 28.60 -4.36
N ILE A 55 42.22 28.04 -5.34
CA ILE A 55 40.81 27.65 -5.17
C ILE A 55 40.65 26.65 -4.01
N GLN A 56 41.48 25.62 -3.93
CA GLN A 56 41.43 24.63 -2.84
C GLN A 56 41.64 25.28 -1.47
N LYS A 57 42.61 26.20 -1.37
CA LYS A 57 42.84 26.97 -0.14
C LYS A 57 41.60 27.79 0.24
N LEU A 58 41.03 28.53 -0.71
CA LEU A 58 39.82 29.34 -0.50
C LEU A 58 38.63 28.48 -0.05
N ILE A 59 38.46 27.28 -0.62
CA ILE A 59 37.44 26.31 -0.18
C ILE A 59 37.71 25.86 1.26
N GLY A 60 38.96 25.51 1.60
CA GLY A 60 39.36 25.11 2.96
C GLY A 60 39.12 26.21 4.00
N GLU A 61 39.32 27.47 3.61
CA GLU A 61 39.05 28.66 4.42
C GLU A 61 37.58 29.11 4.37
N LYS A 62 36.70 28.37 3.66
CA LYS A 62 35.27 28.66 3.43
C LYS A 62 35.01 30.01 2.76
N GLN A 63 35.99 30.55 2.05
CA GLN A 63 35.89 31.76 1.23
C GLN A 63 35.26 31.43 -0.12
N TYR A 64 34.02 30.91 -0.09
CA TYR A 64 33.35 30.38 -1.27
C TYR A 64 33.12 31.40 -2.40
N PRO A 65 32.73 32.68 -2.14
CA PRO A 65 32.61 33.67 -3.21
C PRO A 65 33.93 33.92 -3.95
N ALA A 66 35.03 34.07 -3.22
CA ALA A 66 36.36 34.25 -3.81
C ALA A 66 36.81 33.00 -4.58
N ALA A 67 36.50 31.80 -4.08
CA ALA A 67 36.75 30.56 -4.81
C ALA A 67 35.97 30.50 -6.14
N LEU A 68 34.70 30.95 -6.15
CA LEU A 68 33.89 31.01 -7.37
C LEU A 68 34.43 32.00 -8.41
N GLU A 69 34.93 33.17 -7.99
CA GLU A 69 35.58 34.12 -8.89
C GLU A 69 36.79 33.51 -9.60
N LYS A 70 37.63 32.78 -8.85
CA LYS A 70 38.79 32.07 -9.42
C LYS A 70 38.37 30.94 -10.35
N VAL A 71 37.31 30.19 -10.01
CA VAL A 71 36.72 29.18 -10.90
C VAL A 71 36.21 29.82 -12.19
N ALA A 72 35.56 30.99 -12.11
CA ALA A 72 35.07 31.70 -13.30
C ALA A 72 36.22 32.16 -14.21
N ALA A 73 37.34 32.60 -13.65
CA ALA A 73 38.54 32.93 -14.41
C ALA A 73 39.11 31.72 -15.16
N LEU A 74 39.13 30.54 -14.54
CA LEU A 74 39.53 29.30 -15.24
C LEU A 74 38.54 28.92 -16.34
N ASP A 75 37.24 29.06 -16.08
CA ASP A 75 36.19 28.75 -17.05
C ASP A 75 36.18 29.69 -18.26
N ALA A 76 36.73 30.90 -18.16
CA ALA A 76 36.91 31.80 -19.29
C ALA A 76 37.96 31.32 -20.30
N SER A 77 38.76 30.30 -19.98
CA SER A 77 39.78 29.77 -20.89
C SER A 77 39.17 29.20 -22.18
N GLU A 78 39.78 29.48 -23.32
CA GLU A 78 39.38 28.89 -24.60
C GLU A 78 39.80 27.42 -24.71
N LYS A 79 39.12 26.68 -25.60
CA LYS A 79 39.44 25.29 -25.98
C LYS A 79 39.61 24.35 -24.77
N LYS A 80 38.69 24.43 -23.80
CA LYS A 80 38.65 23.51 -22.66
C LYS A 80 38.39 22.09 -23.15
N THR A 81 39.14 21.13 -22.62
CA THR A 81 38.86 19.71 -22.85
C THR A 81 37.63 19.26 -22.06
N ASP A 82 37.02 18.14 -22.45
CA ASP A 82 35.88 17.58 -21.71
C ASP A 82 36.25 17.26 -20.25
N TYR A 83 37.49 16.86 -19.99
CA TYR A 83 37.97 16.62 -18.63
C TYR A 83 38.10 17.91 -17.83
N GLU A 84 38.59 19.00 -18.44
CA GLU A 84 38.67 20.32 -17.80
C GLU A 84 37.26 20.86 -17.48
N ILE A 85 36.28 20.64 -18.35
CA ILE A 85 34.87 20.97 -18.08
C ILE A 85 34.33 20.15 -16.90
N PHE A 86 34.58 18.84 -16.89
CA PHE A 86 34.19 17.96 -15.79
C PHE A 86 34.84 18.42 -14.46
N PHE A 87 36.12 18.73 -14.48
CA PHE A 87 36.90 19.18 -13.33
C PHE A 87 36.38 20.51 -12.75
N LEU A 88 36.05 21.48 -13.61
CA LEU A 88 35.44 22.74 -13.16
C LEU A 88 34.08 22.51 -12.50
N ASN A 89 33.24 21.65 -13.07
CA ASN A 89 31.94 21.32 -12.47
C ASN A 89 32.08 20.56 -11.15
N ARG A 90 33.06 19.66 -11.03
CA ARG A 90 33.40 19.02 -9.75
C ARG A 90 33.80 20.04 -8.69
N THR A 91 34.58 21.05 -9.07
CA THR A 91 35.01 22.13 -8.17
C THR A 91 33.82 23.01 -7.76
N ARG A 92 32.94 23.37 -8.70
CA ARG A 92 31.68 24.08 -8.40
C ARG A 92 30.77 23.29 -7.48
N ALA A 93 30.65 21.99 -7.67
CA ALA A 93 29.86 21.13 -6.80
C ALA A 93 30.39 21.14 -5.36
N ALA A 94 31.71 21.08 -5.16
CA ALA A 94 32.31 21.17 -3.83
C ALA A 94 32.01 22.52 -3.15
N ILE A 95 32.13 23.62 -3.88
CA ILE A 95 31.81 24.96 -3.38
C ILE A 95 30.31 25.06 -3.04
N ALA A 96 29.43 24.68 -3.97
CA ALA A 96 27.99 24.71 -3.80
C ALA A 96 27.53 23.88 -2.59
N SER A 97 28.10 22.68 -2.42
CA SER A 97 27.86 21.83 -1.24
C SER A 97 28.30 22.52 0.05
N GLY A 98 29.46 23.18 0.05
CA GLY A 98 29.97 23.95 1.18
C GLY A 98 29.09 25.15 1.55
N MET A 99 28.44 25.78 0.57
CA MET A 99 27.49 26.88 0.72
C MET A 99 26.07 26.41 1.09
N GLY A 100 25.75 25.12 0.92
CA GLY A 100 24.38 24.63 0.98
C GLY A 100 23.51 25.08 -0.19
N ASP A 101 24.12 25.53 -1.30
CA ASP A 101 23.42 25.95 -2.51
C ASP A 101 23.06 24.73 -3.35
N ASN A 102 21.88 24.17 -3.09
CA ASN A 102 21.40 22.98 -3.76
C ASN A 102 21.08 23.21 -5.25
N ALA A 103 20.78 24.44 -5.66
CA ALA A 103 20.53 24.75 -7.07
C ALA A 103 21.84 24.76 -7.87
N ALA A 104 22.89 25.41 -7.35
CA ALA A 104 24.22 25.37 -7.95
C ALA A 104 24.82 23.96 -7.94
N LEU A 105 24.57 23.19 -6.88
CA LEU A 105 24.97 21.79 -6.79
C LEU A 105 24.28 20.94 -7.86
N ALA A 106 22.96 21.09 -8.01
CA ALA A 106 22.17 20.39 -9.03
C ALA A 106 22.70 20.67 -10.44
N LYS A 107 22.96 21.94 -10.76
CA LYS A 107 23.53 22.34 -12.06
C LYS A 107 24.90 21.71 -12.31
N SER A 108 25.75 21.67 -11.29
CA SER A 108 27.08 21.07 -11.37
C SER A 108 26.99 19.55 -11.59
N PHE A 109 26.09 18.86 -10.88
CA PHE A 109 25.85 17.43 -11.08
C PHE A 109 25.23 17.11 -12.44
N ASP A 110 24.31 17.94 -12.94
CA ASP A 110 23.71 17.78 -14.27
C ASP A 110 24.80 17.79 -15.36
N ALA A 111 25.74 18.74 -15.27
CA ALA A 111 26.90 18.78 -16.17
C ALA A 111 27.82 17.55 -16.00
N MET A 112 28.06 17.10 -14.77
CA MET A 112 28.96 15.97 -14.50
C MET A 112 28.38 14.61 -14.91
N ILE A 113 27.07 14.41 -14.81
CA ILE A 113 26.42 13.12 -15.12
C ILE A 113 26.47 12.80 -16.62
N ASN A 114 26.47 13.83 -17.46
CA ASN A 114 26.64 13.67 -18.91
C ASN A 114 28.11 13.41 -19.30
N SER A 115 29.05 13.56 -18.36
CA SER A 115 30.48 13.35 -18.62
C SER A 115 30.85 11.87 -18.72
N GLU A 116 31.82 11.54 -19.57
CA GLU A 116 32.43 10.22 -19.64
C GLU A 116 33.41 9.92 -18.50
N PHE A 117 33.84 10.94 -17.75
CA PHE A 117 34.80 10.82 -16.63
C PHE A 117 34.12 10.51 -15.30
N LEU A 118 32.79 10.43 -15.26
CA LEU A 118 32.04 10.02 -14.08
C LEU A 118 31.66 8.54 -14.19
N PRO A 119 32.12 7.66 -13.28
CA PRO A 119 31.72 6.24 -13.28
C PRO A 119 30.20 6.08 -13.20
N PRO A 120 29.60 5.06 -13.85
CA PRO A 120 28.16 4.84 -13.85
C PRO A 120 27.54 4.77 -12.44
N ALA A 121 28.23 4.14 -11.48
CA ALA A 121 27.79 4.06 -10.09
C ALA A 121 27.69 5.45 -9.42
N ASP A 122 28.64 6.35 -9.72
CA ASP A 122 28.60 7.71 -9.19
C ASP A 122 27.51 8.56 -9.84
N LYS A 123 27.21 8.34 -11.13
CA LYS A 123 26.06 8.97 -11.79
C LYS A 123 24.76 8.66 -11.05
N LEU A 124 24.52 7.38 -10.73
CA LEU A 124 23.35 6.96 -9.95
C LEU A 124 23.33 7.59 -8.56
N ARG A 125 24.46 7.56 -7.84
CA ARG A 125 24.56 8.15 -6.49
C ARG A 125 24.26 9.65 -6.49
N PHE A 126 24.70 10.39 -7.52
CA PHE A 126 24.41 11.82 -7.64
C PHE A 126 22.94 12.07 -7.94
N MET A 127 22.33 11.29 -8.83
CA MET A 127 20.89 11.41 -9.13
C MET A 127 20.03 11.13 -7.89
N GLU A 128 20.30 10.03 -7.18
CA GLU A 128 19.63 9.67 -5.93
C GLU A 128 19.80 10.75 -4.87
N GLY A 129 21.02 11.25 -4.72
CA GLY A 129 21.32 12.29 -3.75
C GLY A 129 20.55 13.59 -4.00
N MET A 130 20.45 14.02 -5.27
CA MET A 130 19.69 15.22 -5.61
C MET A 130 18.19 15.02 -5.47
N ALA A 131 17.67 13.86 -5.88
CA ALA A 131 16.27 13.52 -5.68
C ALA A 131 15.90 13.62 -4.19
N GLY A 132 16.66 12.97 -3.31
CA GLY A 132 16.43 13.03 -1.86
C GLY A 132 16.59 14.45 -1.30
N THR A 133 17.55 15.22 -1.80
CA THR A 133 17.79 16.62 -1.36
C THR A 133 16.59 17.50 -1.68
N PHE A 134 16.14 17.49 -2.94
CA PHE A 134 14.98 18.28 -3.37
C PHE A 134 13.69 17.82 -2.69
N TYR A 135 13.52 16.52 -2.47
CA TYR A 135 12.41 15.98 -1.70
C TYR A 135 12.35 16.56 -0.28
N ASN A 136 13.48 16.55 0.44
CA ASN A 136 13.55 17.07 1.81
C ASN A 136 13.32 18.59 1.89
N LEU A 137 13.68 19.31 0.82
CA LEU A 137 13.39 20.73 0.65
C LEU A 137 11.95 21.02 0.21
N LYS A 138 11.11 20.00 0.05
CA LYS A 138 9.74 20.08 -0.47
C LYS A 138 9.66 20.62 -1.92
N GLN A 139 10.79 20.57 -2.63
CA GLN A 139 10.92 20.89 -4.05
C GLN A 139 10.60 19.64 -4.86
N TYR A 140 9.33 19.23 -4.83
CA TYR A 140 8.91 17.94 -5.36
C TYR A 140 9.06 17.85 -6.88
N ALA A 141 8.83 18.94 -7.63
CA ALA A 141 9.01 18.94 -9.08
C ALA A 141 10.46 18.67 -9.49
N GLU A 142 11.42 19.29 -8.80
CA GLU A 142 12.85 19.07 -9.01
C GLU A 142 13.25 17.66 -8.60
N SER A 143 12.75 17.19 -7.44
CA SER A 143 12.95 15.81 -7.00
C SER A 143 12.46 14.80 -8.04
N GLN A 144 11.27 15.00 -8.63
CA GLN A 144 10.73 14.14 -9.68
C GLN A 144 11.66 14.04 -10.90
N ILE A 145 12.24 15.16 -11.35
CA ILE A 145 13.16 15.18 -12.48
C ILE A 145 14.35 14.25 -12.20
N TRP A 146 14.98 14.39 -11.03
CA TRP A 146 16.11 13.57 -10.62
C TRP A 146 15.73 12.10 -10.39
N THR A 147 14.57 11.83 -9.80
CA THR A 147 14.06 10.48 -9.61
C THR A 147 13.80 9.77 -10.93
N LYS A 148 13.17 10.44 -11.90
CA LYS A 148 12.91 9.86 -13.24
C LYS A 148 14.20 9.57 -13.99
N ARG A 149 15.20 10.46 -13.89
CA ARG A 149 16.53 10.23 -14.48
C ARG A 149 17.22 9.02 -13.86
N PHE A 150 17.17 8.87 -12.53
CA PHE A 150 17.68 7.67 -11.87
C PHE A 150 16.98 6.42 -12.41
N LEU A 151 15.65 6.42 -12.46
CA LEU A 151 14.87 5.25 -12.90
C LEU A 151 15.08 4.92 -14.38
N ALA A 152 15.41 5.89 -15.23
CA ALA A 152 15.80 5.61 -16.61
C ALA A 152 17.12 4.81 -16.70
N ALA A 153 18.04 5.02 -15.75
CA ALA A 153 19.32 4.31 -15.68
C ALA A 153 19.26 3.02 -14.85
N ASN A 154 18.37 2.96 -13.84
CA ASN A 154 18.14 1.79 -13.01
C ASN A 154 16.64 1.62 -12.69
N PRO A 155 15.86 1.03 -13.62
CA PRO A 155 14.40 0.95 -13.51
C PRO A 155 13.89 0.13 -12.32
N ASN A 156 14.72 -0.77 -11.77
CA ASN A 156 14.32 -1.74 -10.76
C ASN A 156 14.54 -1.25 -9.31
N SER A 157 14.95 0.01 -9.11
CA SER A 157 15.14 0.55 -7.77
C SER A 157 13.80 0.86 -7.10
N THR A 158 13.38 -0.02 -6.20
CA THR A 158 12.15 0.14 -5.41
C THR A 158 12.16 1.42 -4.59
N VAL A 159 13.31 1.80 -4.02
CA VAL A 159 13.48 3.05 -3.26
C VAL A 159 13.13 4.28 -4.10
N MET A 160 13.58 4.31 -5.36
CA MET A 160 13.35 5.44 -6.25
C MET A 160 11.95 5.41 -6.87
N GLN A 161 11.37 4.24 -7.10
CA GLN A 161 9.97 4.08 -7.46
C GLN A 161 9.05 4.59 -6.33
N ASP A 162 9.33 4.24 -5.07
CA ASP A 162 8.57 4.73 -3.90
C ASP A 162 8.73 6.24 -3.71
N LEU A 163 9.93 6.78 -3.96
CA LEU A 163 10.15 8.23 -3.94
C LEU A 163 9.36 8.93 -5.04
N LEU A 164 9.24 8.33 -6.24
CA LEU A 164 8.46 8.89 -7.35
C LEU A 164 6.96 9.01 -6.99
N VAL A 165 6.38 7.96 -6.40
CA VAL A 165 4.97 8.00 -5.93
C VAL A 165 4.79 9.10 -4.89
N GLN A 166 5.67 9.19 -3.89
CA GLN A 166 5.59 10.21 -2.84
C GLN A 166 5.70 11.62 -3.41
N ASN A 167 6.63 11.82 -4.35
CA ASN A 167 6.79 13.07 -5.09
C ASN A 167 5.52 13.47 -5.83
N TYR A 168 4.86 12.54 -6.54
CA TYR A 168 3.61 12.83 -7.22
C TYR A 168 2.50 13.20 -6.22
N TYR A 169 2.36 12.39 -5.17
CA TYR A 169 1.32 12.60 -4.15
C TYR A 169 1.46 13.94 -3.43
N LEU A 170 2.69 14.31 -3.03
CA LEU A 170 2.95 15.56 -2.31
C LEU A 170 2.94 16.80 -3.22
N ALA A 171 3.02 16.61 -4.54
CA ALA A 171 2.84 17.66 -5.54
C ALA A 171 1.38 17.77 -6.03
N ASP A 172 0.43 17.10 -5.35
CA ASP A 172 -0.98 16.98 -5.74
C ASP A 172 -1.22 16.36 -7.14
N ASP A 173 -0.22 15.70 -7.72
CA ASP A 173 -0.33 14.93 -8.96
C ASP A 173 -0.85 13.51 -8.65
N PHE A 174 -2.08 13.46 -8.13
CA PHE A 174 -2.70 12.22 -7.69
C PHE A 174 -2.92 11.22 -8.83
N ALA A 175 -3.07 11.69 -10.07
CA ALA A 175 -3.24 10.85 -11.25
C ALA A 175 -1.99 10.00 -11.52
N ASN A 176 -0.81 10.62 -11.52
CA ASN A 176 0.44 9.87 -11.68
C ASN A 176 0.78 9.07 -10.42
N ALA A 177 0.49 9.58 -9.22
CA ALA A 177 0.65 8.81 -7.98
C ALA A 177 -0.17 7.51 -8.01
N LEU A 178 -1.45 7.59 -8.39
CA LEU A 178 -2.35 6.45 -8.52
C LEU A 178 -1.84 5.44 -9.55
N LYS A 179 -1.42 5.92 -10.72
CA LYS A 179 -0.90 5.05 -11.79
C LYS A 179 0.33 4.26 -11.34
N GLU A 180 1.31 4.96 -10.76
CA GLU A 180 2.58 4.37 -10.35
C GLU A 180 2.39 3.39 -9.17
N VAL A 181 1.64 3.80 -8.14
CA VAL A 181 1.41 2.96 -6.96
C VAL A 181 0.59 1.71 -7.31
N LYS A 182 -0.36 1.81 -8.25
CA LYS A 182 -1.14 0.66 -8.75
C LYS A 182 -0.25 -0.34 -9.48
N ALA A 183 0.72 0.12 -10.27
CA ALA A 183 1.69 -0.75 -10.94
C ALA A 183 2.58 -1.49 -9.92
N GLN A 184 3.04 -0.80 -8.87
CA GLN A 184 3.83 -1.41 -7.80
C GLN A 184 3.03 -2.48 -7.03
N VAL A 185 1.76 -2.19 -6.68
CA VAL A 185 0.88 -3.15 -6.02
C VAL A 185 0.65 -4.38 -6.90
N ALA A 186 0.39 -4.19 -8.20
CA ALA A 186 0.22 -5.30 -9.12
C ALA A 186 1.49 -6.18 -9.23
N ALA A 187 2.67 -5.56 -9.21
CA ALA A 187 3.94 -6.28 -9.23
C ALA A 187 4.15 -7.11 -7.94
N ASP A 188 3.80 -6.57 -6.77
CA ASP A 188 3.83 -7.32 -5.51
C ASP A 188 2.90 -8.54 -5.57
N GLU A 189 1.65 -8.35 -6.01
CA GLU A 189 0.66 -9.44 -6.11
C GLU A 189 1.11 -10.52 -7.10
N GLN A 190 1.65 -10.14 -8.26
CA GLN A 190 2.22 -11.08 -9.25
C GLN A 190 3.42 -11.84 -8.71
N ALA A 191 4.24 -11.20 -7.86
CA ALA A 191 5.36 -11.83 -7.19
C ALA A 191 4.94 -12.70 -5.98
N GLY A 192 3.63 -12.83 -5.70
CA GLY A 192 3.11 -13.53 -4.52
C GLY A 192 3.49 -12.86 -3.20
N LYS A 193 3.85 -11.57 -3.22
CA LYS A 193 4.22 -10.79 -2.05
C LYS A 193 3.03 -9.94 -1.60
N ALA A 194 2.86 -9.82 -0.29
CA ALA A 194 1.90 -8.88 0.28
C ALA A 194 2.39 -7.44 0.00
N PRO A 195 1.58 -6.59 -0.66
CA PRO A 195 1.94 -5.18 -0.84
C PRO A 195 2.08 -4.48 0.50
N ASP A 196 3.03 -3.55 0.61
CA ASP A 196 3.26 -2.79 1.84
C ASP A 196 2.06 -1.90 2.22
N GLU A 197 1.79 -1.75 3.52
CA GLU A 197 0.65 -0.99 4.00
C GLU A 197 0.71 0.49 3.60
N LYS A 198 1.90 1.13 3.65
CA LYS A 198 2.07 2.53 3.23
C LYS A 198 1.71 2.72 1.76
N ARG A 199 2.10 1.76 0.92
CA ARG A 199 1.79 1.74 -0.52
C ARG A 199 0.28 1.66 -0.75
N LEU A 200 -0.41 0.76 -0.04
CA LEU A 200 -1.86 0.63 -0.13
C LEU A 200 -2.61 1.86 0.42
N ARG A 201 -2.11 2.49 1.50
CA ARG A 201 -2.65 3.77 1.99
C ARG A 201 -2.46 4.89 0.97
N LEU A 202 -1.34 4.94 0.26
CA LEU A 202 -1.10 5.91 -0.84
C LEU A 202 -2.03 5.65 -2.03
N LEU A 203 -2.27 4.39 -2.40
CA LEU A 203 -3.26 4.01 -3.41
C LEU A 203 -4.65 4.50 -3.01
N HIS A 204 -5.09 4.19 -1.79
CA HIS A 204 -6.38 4.63 -1.25
C HIS A 204 -6.50 6.16 -1.23
N GLY A 205 -5.49 6.85 -0.70
CA GLY A 205 -5.47 8.31 -0.60
C GLY A 205 -5.51 8.99 -1.97
N SER A 206 -4.73 8.50 -2.94
CA SER A 206 -4.71 9.05 -4.31
C SER A 206 -6.06 8.86 -5.00
N ALA A 207 -6.65 7.66 -4.88
CA ALA A 207 -7.97 7.37 -5.44
C ALA A 207 -9.06 8.26 -4.83
N MET A 208 -9.03 8.47 -3.51
CA MET A 208 -9.97 9.36 -2.82
C MET A 208 -9.87 10.81 -3.30
N LYS A 209 -8.65 11.32 -3.51
CA LYS A 209 -8.43 12.68 -4.04
C LYS A 209 -8.95 12.85 -5.46
N LEU A 210 -8.86 11.78 -6.27
CA LEU A 210 -9.40 11.73 -7.62
C LEU A 210 -10.90 11.41 -7.67
N LYS A 211 -11.54 11.11 -6.54
CA LYS A 211 -12.92 10.61 -6.45
C LYS A 211 -13.14 9.31 -7.25
N ASP A 212 -12.08 8.52 -7.42
CA ASP A 212 -12.14 7.19 -8.04
C ASP A 212 -12.56 6.17 -6.97
N ILE A 213 -13.88 5.91 -6.92
CA ILE A 213 -14.49 5.01 -5.93
C ILE A 213 -14.03 3.56 -6.13
N ASP A 214 -13.82 3.13 -7.37
CA ASP A 214 -13.45 1.75 -7.66
C ASP A 214 -12.01 1.47 -7.20
N SER A 215 -11.06 2.34 -7.54
CA SER A 215 -9.68 2.20 -7.06
C SER A 215 -9.58 2.40 -5.55
N SER A 216 -10.41 3.26 -4.96
CA SER A 216 -10.47 3.47 -3.50
C SER A 216 -10.97 2.21 -2.79
N THR A 217 -12.04 1.59 -3.29
CA THR A 217 -12.58 0.34 -2.73
C THR A 217 -11.59 -0.80 -2.89
N TYR A 218 -10.97 -0.96 -4.07
CA TYR A 218 -9.92 -1.94 -4.29
C TYR A 218 -8.75 -1.78 -3.30
N ALA A 219 -8.29 -0.56 -3.04
CA ALA A 219 -7.24 -0.31 -2.07
C ALA A 219 -7.64 -0.72 -0.64
N LEU A 220 -8.87 -0.43 -0.23
CA LEU A 220 -9.39 -0.85 1.08
C LEU A 220 -9.53 -2.36 1.19
N GLU A 221 -9.96 -3.04 0.14
CA GLU A 221 -10.00 -4.50 0.12
C GLU A 221 -8.61 -5.11 0.32
N LEU A 222 -7.59 -4.58 -0.34
CA LEU A 222 -6.20 -5.03 -0.15
C LEU A 222 -5.70 -4.73 1.26
N LEU A 223 -6.03 -3.56 1.82
CA LEU A 223 -5.71 -3.21 3.21
C LEU A 223 -6.32 -4.21 4.18
N VAL A 224 -7.61 -4.54 4.02
CA VAL A 224 -8.28 -5.56 4.84
C VAL A 224 -7.65 -6.95 4.65
N LYS A 225 -7.36 -7.34 3.42
CA LYS A 225 -6.80 -8.66 3.08
C LYS A 225 -5.41 -8.87 3.68
N TYR A 226 -4.50 -7.91 3.50
CA TYR A 226 -3.10 -8.06 3.88
C TYR A 226 -2.78 -7.48 5.27
N HIS A 227 -3.40 -6.36 5.64
CA HIS A 227 -3.13 -5.59 6.86
C HIS A 227 -4.41 -5.27 7.64
N PRO A 228 -5.21 -6.28 8.06
CA PRO A 228 -6.52 -6.05 8.65
C PRO A 228 -6.42 -5.19 9.91
N SER A 229 -7.22 -4.13 9.96
CA SER A 229 -7.44 -3.30 11.14
C SER A 229 -8.93 -3.02 11.30
N LYS A 230 -9.34 -2.65 12.51
CA LYS A 230 -10.74 -2.28 12.80
C LYS A 230 -11.18 -1.14 11.88
N ASP A 231 -10.37 -0.09 11.75
CA ASP A 231 -10.67 1.09 10.93
C ASP A 231 -10.84 0.75 9.43
N TYR A 232 -10.01 -0.13 8.87
CA TYR A 232 -10.16 -0.54 7.45
C TYR A 232 -11.42 -1.36 7.22
N TRP A 233 -11.77 -2.22 8.17
CA TRP A 233 -13.02 -2.94 8.12
C TRP A 233 -14.22 -2.01 8.22
N ALA A 234 -14.20 -1.04 9.14
CA ALA A 234 -15.24 -0.02 9.27
C ALA A 234 -15.44 0.74 7.95
N ASP A 235 -14.36 1.25 7.35
CA ASP A 235 -14.39 1.98 6.08
C ASP A 235 -14.93 1.13 4.92
N LEU A 236 -14.45 -0.12 4.81
CA LEU A 236 -14.89 -1.05 3.77
C LEU A 236 -16.38 -1.42 3.93
N MET A 237 -16.83 -1.59 5.17
CA MET A 237 -18.21 -1.96 5.48
C MET A 237 -19.17 -0.81 5.29
N TYR A 238 -18.77 0.41 5.67
CA TYR A 238 -19.52 1.62 5.37
C TYR A 238 -19.71 1.80 3.86
N ARG A 239 -18.68 1.55 3.05
CA ARG A 239 -18.80 1.64 1.58
C ARG A 239 -19.75 0.62 0.99
N LEU A 240 -19.73 -0.61 1.50
CA LEU A 240 -20.58 -1.67 0.96
C LEU A 240 -22.07 -1.35 1.14
N ILE A 241 -22.49 -0.98 2.35
CA ILE A 241 -23.91 -0.74 2.64
C ILE A 241 -24.44 0.53 1.95
N ASN A 242 -23.56 1.50 1.67
CA ASN A 242 -23.91 2.73 0.94
C ASN A 242 -23.72 2.62 -0.58
N LYS A 243 -23.27 1.47 -1.09
CA LYS A 243 -23.12 1.25 -2.53
C LYS A 243 -24.49 1.24 -3.21
N ALA A 244 -24.61 1.95 -4.33
CA ALA A 244 -25.80 1.86 -5.16
C ALA A 244 -26.08 0.42 -5.58
N GLY A 245 -27.30 -0.05 -5.32
CA GLY A 245 -27.72 -1.42 -5.63
C GLY A 245 -27.51 -2.43 -4.49
N PHE A 246 -26.92 -2.05 -3.36
CA PHE A 246 -26.90 -2.93 -2.18
C PHE A 246 -28.33 -3.31 -1.77
N ASN A 247 -28.61 -4.60 -1.67
CA ASN A 247 -29.95 -5.09 -1.38
C ASN A 247 -30.18 -5.22 0.13
N GLU A 248 -31.25 -4.61 0.61
CA GLU A 248 -31.66 -4.60 2.01
C GLU A 248 -31.78 -6.01 2.63
N ARG A 249 -32.13 -7.02 1.83
CA ARG A 249 -32.19 -8.42 2.30
C ARG A 249 -30.86 -8.94 2.86
N LEU A 250 -29.74 -8.38 2.39
CA LEU A 250 -28.38 -8.75 2.80
C LEU A 250 -27.91 -7.97 4.04
N ARG A 251 -28.75 -7.11 4.62
CA ARG A 251 -28.38 -6.31 5.81
C ARG A 251 -27.94 -7.19 6.98
N LEU A 252 -28.63 -8.31 7.22
CA LEU A 252 -28.21 -9.24 8.28
C LEU A 252 -26.82 -9.84 7.98
N ASP A 253 -26.52 -10.14 6.73
CA ASP A 253 -25.21 -10.67 6.33
C ASP A 253 -24.08 -9.63 6.45
N TRP A 254 -24.39 -8.36 6.17
CA TRP A 254 -23.49 -7.24 6.46
C TRP A 254 -23.21 -7.12 7.96
N TYR A 255 -24.24 -7.15 8.81
CA TYR A 255 -24.06 -7.15 10.27
C TYR A 255 -23.29 -8.37 10.78
N ARG A 256 -23.52 -9.56 10.21
CA ARG A 256 -22.75 -10.76 10.57
C ARG A 256 -21.26 -10.58 10.35
N LEU A 257 -20.89 -9.94 9.25
CA LEU A 257 -19.49 -9.64 8.94
C LEU A 257 -18.93 -8.57 9.88
N MET A 258 -19.69 -7.51 10.19
CA MET A 258 -19.31 -6.52 11.21
C MET A 258 -19.15 -7.11 12.60
N LEU A 259 -20.02 -8.04 13.01
CA LEU A 259 -19.87 -8.74 14.29
C LEU A 259 -18.59 -9.59 14.28
N ALA A 260 -18.32 -10.29 13.17
CA ALA A 260 -17.18 -11.18 13.05
C ALA A 260 -15.82 -10.47 13.06
N ASN A 261 -15.78 -9.18 12.69
CA ASN A 261 -14.58 -8.35 12.68
C ASN A 261 -14.56 -7.27 13.79
N ASP A 262 -15.43 -7.38 14.79
CA ASP A 262 -15.55 -6.45 15.93
C ASP A 262 -15.87 -4.98 15.55
N ASN A 263 -16.63 -4.76 14.47
CA ASN A 263 -17.02 -3.41 14.03
C ASN A 263 -18.45 -2.97 14.42
N LEU A 264 -19.18 -3.73 15.23
CA LEU A 264 -20.42 -3.21 15.84
C LEU A 264 -20.08 -2.22 16.96
N GLU A 265 -20.58 -0.99 16.84
CA GLU A 265 -20.15 0.15 17.64
C GLU A 265 -21.10 0.49 18.79
N ASP A 266 -22.41 0.42 18.56
CA ASP A 266 -23.41 0.96 19.47
C ASP A 266 -24.61 0.04 19.71
N ASP A 267 -25.40 0.38 20.74
CA ASP A 267 -26.56 -0.40 21.17
C ASP A 267 -27.62 -0.56 20.07
N THR A 268 -27.76 0.44 19.21
CA THR A 268 -28.76 0.46 18.14
C THR A 268 -28.41 -0.57 17.07
N GLN A 269 -27.14 -0.69 16.69
CA GLN A 269 -26.67 -1.70 15.74
C GLN A 269 -26.86 -3.13 16.27
N TYR A 270 -26.52 -3.39 17.54
CA TYR A 270 -26.75 -4.72 18.15
C TYR A 270 -28.24 -5.06 18.22
N MET A 271 -29.09 -4.09 18.57
CA MET A 271 -30.54 -4.28 18.58
C MET A 271 -31.09 -4.57 17.19
N GLU A 272 -30.75 -3.77 16.18
CA GLU A 272 -31.19 -3.95 14.79
C GLU A 272 -30.78 -5.32 14.25
N MET A 273 -29.52 -5.74 14.49
CA MET A 273 -29.02 -7.05 14.09
C MET A 273 -29.81 -8.19 14.76
N ALA A 274 -30.02 -8.12 16.08
CA ALA A 274 -30.75 -9.15 16.83
C ALA A 274 -32.22 -9.23 16.41
N GLU A 275 -32.88 -8.09 16.23
CA GLU A 275 -34.27 -8.05 15.75
C GLU A 275 -34.40 -8.60 14.32
N THR A 276 -33.47 -8.26 13.44
CA THR A 276 -33.41 -8.80 12.08
C THR A 276 -33.19 -10.31 12.07
N ALA A 277 -32.33 -10.83 12.96
CA ALA A 277 -32.13 -12.27 13.12
C ALA A 277 -33.42 -12.99 13.62
N LEU A 278 -34.17 -12.38 14.55
CA LEU A 278 -35.47 -12.92 14.97
C LEU A 278 -36.48 -12.95 13.81
N LEU A 279 -36.53 -11.88 13.00
CA LEU A 279 -37.39 -11.82 11.82
C LEU A 279 -37.01 -12.85 10.75
N ALA A 280 -35.72 -13.16 10.64
CA ALA A 280 -35.20 -14.20 9.76
C ALA A 280 -35.44 -15.64 10.28
N GLY A 281 -36.03 -15.80 11.47
CA GLY A 281 -36.26 -17.12 12.07
C GLY A 281 -34.98 -17.76 12.64
N LEU A 282 -34.01 -16.94 13.06
CA LEU A 282 -32.73 -17.38 13.64
C LEU A 282 -32.62 -16.91 15.10
N PRO A 283 -33.51 -17.37 16.00
CA PRO A 283 -33.59 -16.81 17.34
C PRO A 283 -32.38 -17.14 18.22
N LEU A 284 -31.68 -18.24 17.97
CA LEU A 284 -30.42 -18.54 18.66
C LEU A 284 -29.32 -17.54 18.25
N GLU A 285 -29.25 -17.15 16.98
CA GLU A 285 -28.32 -16.10 16.54
C GLU A 285 -28.64 -14.77 17.24
N ALA A 286 -29.91 -14.37 17.29
CA ALA A 286 -30.35 -13.18 18.02
C ALA A 286 -29.97 -13.22 19.49
N LYS A 287 -30.18 -14.37 20.16
CA LYS A 287 -29.77 -14.58 21.56
C LYS A 287 -28.27 -14.33 21.73
N ASN A 288 -27.44 -14.94 20.88
CA ASN A 288 -25.98 -14.80 20.93
C ASN A 288 -25.53 -13.35 20.70
N ILE A 289 -26.16 -12.62 19.78
CA ILE A 289 -25.89 -11.19 19.53
C ILE A 289 -26.15 -10.37 20.80
N VAL A 290 -27.29 -10.58 21.47
CA VAL A 290 -27.64 -9.88 22.70
C VAL A 290 -26.66 -10.22 23.83
N GLU A 291 -26.26 -11.48 23.96
CA GLU A 291 -25.26 -11.91 24.94
C GLU A 291 -23.89 -11.24 24.71
N ILE A 292 -23.45 -11.15 23.45
CA ILE A 292 -22.23 -10.42 23.08
C ILE A 292 -22.36 -8.93 23.43
N ALA A 293 -23.50 -8.29 23.15
CA ALA A 293 -23.73 -6.89 23.47
C ALA A 293 -23.65 -6.60 24.98
N TYR A 294 -24.19 -7.49 25.82
CA TYR A 294 -24.04 -7.40 27.27
C TYR A 294 -22.61 -7.65 27.73
N LYS A 295 -21.94 -8.67 27.17
CA LYS A 295 -20.54 -9.00 27.49
C LYS A 295 -19.58 -7.85 27.17
N ASN A 296 -19.80 -7.18 26.03
CA ASN A 296 -19.01 -6.02 25.61
C ASN A 296 -19.41 -4.74 26.36
N GLY A 297 -20.39 -4.79 27.27
CA GLY A 297 -20.86 -3.65 28.04
C GLY A 297 -21.54 -2.57 27.20
N VAL A 298 -21.98 -2.90 25.98
CA VAL A 298 -22.77 -2.03 25.11
C VAL A 298 -24.21 -1.98 25.62
N PHE A 299 -24.77 -3.15 25.94
CA PHE A 299 -26.06 -3.25 26.64
C PHE A 299 -25.92 -3.02 28.15
N GLY A 300 -27.06 -2.78 28.81
CA GLY A 300 -27.13 -2.44 30.24
C GLY A 300 -26.94 -0.95 30.58
N LYS A 301 -26.68 -0.09 29.60
CA LYS A 301 -26.56 1.37 29.77
C LYS A 301 -27.13 2.11 28.56
N GLY A 302 -27.11 3.45 28.58
CA GLY A 302 -27.49 4.29 27.44
C GLY A 302 -28.99 4.56 27.31
N LYS A 303 -29.35 5.30 26.25
CA LYS A 303 -30.73 5.77 26.04
C LYS A 303 -31.71 4.63 25.75
N ASN A 304 -31.25 3.53 25.16
CA ASN A 304 -32.10 2.38 24.85
C ASN A 304 -32.10 1.30 25.94
N VAL A 305 -31.54 1.54 27.13
CA VAL A 305 -31.39 0.52 28.19
C VAL A 305 -32.69 -0.22 28.54
N ALA A 306 -33.82 0.48 28.52
CA ALA A 306 -35.14 -0.10 28.78
C ALA A 306 -35.57 -1.15 27.75
N LYS A 307 -34.99 -1.14 26.54
CA LYS A 307 -35.28 -2.09 25.45
C LYS A 307 -34.36 -3.32 25.47
N HIS A 308 -33.19 -3.23 26.09
CA HIS A 308 -32.19 -4.32 26.08
C HIS A 308 -32.70 -5.60 26.75
N LYS A 309 -33.30 -5.48 27.95
CA LYS A 309 -33.80 -6.65 28.70
C LYS A 309 -35.02 -7.32 28.03
N PRO A 310 -36.04 -6.57 27.55
CA PRO A 310 -37.13 -7.17 26.76
C PRO A 310 -36.65 -7.91 25.51
N LEU A 311 -35.66 -7.38 24.80
CA LEU A 311 -35.07 -8.04 23.62
C LEU A 311 -34.36 -9.35 24.02
N GLN A 312 -33.61 -9.33 25.12
CA GLN A 312 -32.98 -10.53 25.67
C GLN A 312 -34.00 -11.61 26.02
N ASP A 313 -35.08 -11.25 26.71
CA ASP A 313 -36.11 -12.21 27.12
C ASP A 313 -36.83 -12.81 25.92
N LYS A 314 -37.14 -11.99 24.91
CA LYS A 314 -37.73 -12.44 23.65
C LYS A 314 -36.82 -13.42 22.92
N ALA A 315 -35.54 -13.07 22.75
CA ALA A 315 -34.57 -13.91 22.05
C ALA A 315 -34.34 -15.24 22.79
N ASN A 316 -34.20 -15.20 24.12
CA ASN A 316 -34.04 -16.39 24.95
C ASN A 316 -35.24 -17.35 24.82
N LYS A 317 -36.46 -16.81 24.91
CA LYS A 317 -37.68 -17.62 24.79
C LYS A 317 -37.77 -18.26 23.40
N GLN A 318 -37.60 -17.47 22.34
CA GLN A 318 -37.71 -17.99 20.98
C GLN A 318 -36.60 -19.00 20.66
N ALA A 319 -35.38 -18.81 21.15
CA ALA A 319 -34.29 -19.77 20.97
C ALA A 319 -34.58 -21.10 21.67
N ALA A 320 -35.17 -21.06 22.87
CA ALA A 320 -35.57 -22.25 23.61
C ALA A 320 -36.73 -23.00 22.96
N ASP A 321 -37.67 -22.28 22.34
CA ASP A 321 -38.79 -22.89 21.63
C ASP A 321 -38.36 -23.47 20.27
N ASP A 322 -37.50 -22.77 19.53
CA ASP A 322 -36.90 -23.21 18.27
C ASP A 322 -36.08 -24.50 18.45
N ALA A 323 -35.27 -24.59 19.50
CA ALA A 323 -34.49 -25.79 19.81
C ALA A 323 -35.34 -27.06 19.94
N LYS A 324 -36.60 -26.94 20.40
CA LYS A 324 -37.53 -28.08 20.58
C LYS A 324 -38.16 -28.54 19.26
N THR A 325 -38.18 -27.69 18.24
CA THR A 325 -38.90 -27.94 16.98
C THR A 325 -37.97 -28.22 15.81
N LEU A 326 -36.65 -28.28 16.02
CA LEU A 326 -35.66 -28.48 14.96
C LEU A 326 -35.93 -29.72 14.08
N ASP A 327 -36.23 -30.87 14.68
CA ASP A 327 -36.46 -32.11 13.89
C ASP A 327 -37.75 -32.05 13.06
N ALA A 328 -38.80 -31.46 13.63
CA ALA A 328 -40.06 -31.23 12.92
C ALA A 328 -39.88 -30.22 11.77
N GLY A 329 -39.08 -29.16 12.00
CA GLY A 329 -38.73 -28.17 10.99
C GLY A 329 -37.95 -28.76 9.82
N GLU A 330 -36.99 -29.66 10.06
CA GLU A 330 -36.26 -30.34 8.99
C GLU A 330 -37.20 -31.22 8.15
N THR A 331 -38.10 -31.94 8.79
CA THR A 331 -39.08 -32.80 8.11
C THR A 331 -39.97 -31.97 7.17
N ALA A 332 -40.51 -30.85 7.67
CA ALA A 332 -41.30 -29.93 6.87
C ALA A 332 -40.48 -29.29 5.74
N ALA A 333 -39.23 -28.92 6.01
CA ALA A 333 -38.33 -28.34 5.02
C ALA A 333 -38.05 -29.31 3.85
N LYS A 334 -37.80 -30.59 4.15
CA LYS A 334 -37.59 -31.63 3.14
C LYS A 334 -38.83 -31.86 2.27
N ALA A 335 -40.03 -31.73 2.85
CA ALA A 335 -41.31 -31.89 2.15
C ALA A 335 -41.70 -30.70 1.26
N ALA A 336 -41.08 -29.52 1.43
CA ALA A 336 -41.41 -28.32 0.67
C ALA A 336 -41.17 -28.51 -0.84
N LYS A 337 -41.85 -27.72 -1.69
CA LYS A 337 -41.71 -27.81 -3.16
C LYS A 337 -40.37 -27.27 -3.66
N THR A 338 -39.78 -26.31 -2.97
CA THR A 338 -38.49 -25.69 -3.32
C THR A 338 -37.46 -25.96 -2.23
N GLY A 339 -36.20 -25.69 -2.53
CA GLY A 339 -35.10 -25.83 -1.60
C GLY A 339 -35.02 -24.78 -0.49
N LEU A 340 -35.82 -23.71 -0.55
CA LEU A 340 -35.70 -22.55 0.34
C LEU A 340 -35.86 -22.91 1.82
N ALA A 341 -36.80 -23.79 2.13
CA ALA A 341 -36.99 -24.22 3.52
C ALA A 341 -35.79 -25.03 4.03
N MET A 342 -35.15 -25.83 3.16
CA MET A 342 -33.94 -26.59 3.50
C MET A 342 -32.75 -25.66 3.71
N THR A 343 -32.57 -24.63 2.89
CA THR A 343 -31.48 -23.65 3.08
C THR A 343 -31.63 -22.89 4.39
N ASN A 344 -32.83 -22.40 4.70
CA ASN A 344 -33.08 -21.65 5.93
C ASN A 344 -32.94 -22.53 7.17
N MET A 345 -33.50 -23.74 7.12
CA MET A 345 -33.40 -24.69 8.23
C MET A 345 -31.97 -25.19 8.44
N GLY A 346 -31.24 -25.43 7.35
CA GLY A 346 -29.84 -25.81 7.41
C GLY A 346 -28.97 -24.72 8.02
N TYR A 347 -29.23 -23.45 7.69
CA TYR A 347 -28.55 -22.34 8.35
C TYR A 347 -28.92 -22.22 9.83
N ASN A 348 -30.19 -22.48 10.20
CA ASN A 348 -30.57 -22.55 11.62
C ASN A 348 -29.77 -23.64 12.36
N PHE A 349 -29.63 -24.85 11.80
CA PHE A 349 -28.77 -25.91 12.38
C PHE A 349 -27.31 -25.45 12.57
N VAL A 350 -26.75 -24.70 11.61
CA VAL A 350 -25.41 -24.10 11.73
C VAL A 350 -25.35 -23.13 12.91
N THR A 351 -26.38 -22.31 13.14
CA THR A 351 -26.42 -21.42 14.32
C THR A 351 -26.48 -22.17 15.65
N HIS A 352 -27.06 -23.39 15.66
CA HIS A 352 -27.06 -24.34 16.78
C HIS A 352 -25.77 -25.17 16.90
N GLY A 353 -24.76 -24.92 16.07
CA GLY A 353 -23.50 -25.67 16.06
C GLY A 353 -23.60 -27.07 15.45
N GLN A 354 -24.75 -27.45 14.87
CA GLN A 354 -24.94 -28.71 14.14
C GLN A 354 -24.43 -28.55 12.69
N PHE A 355 -23.14 -28.29 12.54
CA PHE A 355 -22.53 -27.88 11.28
C PHE A 355 -22.73 -28.90 10.15
N ASP A 356 -22.43 -30.17 10.37
CA ASP A 356 -22.54 -31.21 9.33
C ASP A 356 -23.98 -31.37 8.83
N ARG A 357 -24.94 -31.44 9.77
CA ARG A 357 -26.37 -31.54 9.46
C ARG A 357 -26.86 -30.30 8.72
N GLY A 358 -26.45 -29.12 9.18
CA GLY A 358 -26.83 -27.85 8.58
C GLY A 358 -26.28 -27.66 7.18
N ILE A 359 -24.98 -27.90 6.98
CA ILE A 359 -24.31 -27.82 5.67
C ILE A 359 -24.96 -28.79 4.68
N ALA A 360 -25.14 -30.05 5.06
CA ALA A 360 -25.77 -31.05 4.20
C ALA A 360 -27.20 -30.62 3.78
N LEU A 361 -27.96 -30.01 4.69
CA LEU A 361 -29.31 -29.55 4.40
C LEU A 361 -29.32 -28.29 3.50
N ILE A 362 -28.38 -27.36 3.68
CA ILE A 362 -28.21 -26.22 2.77
C ILE A 362 -27.85 -26.70 1.36
N GLU A 363 -26.89 -27.62 1.22
CA GLU A 363 -26.49 -28.18 -0.06
C GLU A 363 -27.65 -28.89 -0.76
N ALA A 364 -28.41 -29.71 -0.03
CA ALA A 364 -29.61 -30.35 -0.55
C ALA A 364 -30.67 -29.33 -0.99
N GLY A 365 -30.84 -28.23 -0.24
CA GLY A 365 -31.71 -27.13 -0.61
C GLY A 365 -31.28 -26.43 -1.91
N ILE A 366 -29.99 -26.12 -2.05
CA ILE A 366 -29.44 -25.53 -3.27
C ILE A 366 -29.65 -26.48 -4.47
N ALA A 367 -29.35 -27.77 -4.30
CA ALA A 367 -29.52 -28.78 -5.34
C ALA A 367 -30.99 -28.96 -5.76
N LYS A 368 -31.93 -28.82 -4.83
CA LYS A 368 -33.37 -28.90 -5.10
C LYS A 368 -33.90 -27.72 -5.92
N GLY A 369 -33.22 -26.57 -5.89
CA GLY A 369 -33.57 -25.40 -6.68
C GLY A 369 -34.88 -24.72 -6.25
N GLY A 370 -35.43 -23.89 -7.13
CA GLY A 370 -36.62 -23.07 -6.82
C GLY A 370 -36.35 -21.95 -5.82
N LEU A 371 -35.09 -21.53 -5.68
CA LEU A 371 -34.67 -20.43 -4.83
C LEU A 371 -34.90 -19.10 -5.56
N LYS A 372 -35.51 -18.13 -4.88
CA LYS A 372 -35.60 -16.75 -5.40
C LYS A 372 -34.22 -16.08 -5.42
N ASN A 373 -33.40 -16.36 -4.41
CA ASN A 373 -32.06 -15.79 -4.22
C ASN A 373 -31.02 -16.91 -4.10
N PRO A 374 -30.67 -17.62 -5.20
CA PRO A 374 -29.70 -18.71 -5.14
C PRO A 374 -28.31 -18.26 -4.66
N GLU A 375 -27.91 -17.04 -4.98
CA GLU A 375 -26.61 -16.49 -4.59
C GLU A 375 -26.52 -16.18 -3.07
N GLU A 376 -27.66 -15.86 -2.44
CA GLU A 376 -27.76 -15.73 -0.98
C GLU A 376 -27.56 -17.08 -0.30
N ALA A 377 -28.17 -18.14 -0.83
CA ALA A 377 -27.99 -19.48 -0.30
C ALA A 377 -26.54 -19.96 -0.40
N LYS A 378 -25.84 -19.63 -1.50
CA LYS A 378 -24.39 -19.90 -1.64
C LYS A 378 -23.55 -19.08 -0.66
N LEU A 379 -23.88 -17.80 -0.45
CA LEU A 379 -23.23 -16.97 0.56
C LEU A 379 -23.37 -17.61 1.95
N HIS A 380 -24.59 -18.00 2.33
CA HIS A 380 -24.87 -18.67 3.61
C HIS A 380 -24.18 -20.03 3.74
N LEU A 381 -24.08 -20.81 2.65
CA LEU A 381 -23.29 -22.05 2.63
C LEU A 381 -21.80 -21.78 2.89
N GLY A 382 -21.24 -20.76 2.26
CA GLY A 382 -19.85 -20.36 2.50
C GLY A 382 -19.62 -19.93 3.96
N ILE A 383 -20.54 -19.15 4.53
CA ILE A 383 -20.51 -18.75 5.94
C ILE A 383 -20.63 -19.98 6.85
N ALA A 384 -21.48 -20.95 6.51
CA ALA A 384 -21.62 -22.20 7.25
C ALA A 384 -20.31 -22.99 7.26
N TYR A 385 -19.66 -23.13 6.10
CA TYR A 385 -18.33 -23.75 6.01
C TYR A 385 -17.27 -23.00 6.84
N TYR A 386 -17.29 -21.66 6.82
CA TYR A 386 -16.39 -20.84 7.62
C TYR A 386 -16.61 -21.07 9.12
N LYS A 387 -17.86 -21.05 9.59
CA LYS A 387 -18.23 -21.29 10.99
C LYS A 387 -17.88 -22.71 11.45
N ALA A 388 -17.95 -23.69 10.55
CA ALA A 388 -17.52 -25.07 10.79
C ALA A 388 -15.98 -25.25 10.79
N GLY A 389 -15.21 -24.18 10.54
CA GLY A 389 -13.75 -24.21 10.46
C GLY A 389 -13.20 -24.72 9.12
N ASN A 390 -14.05 -25.03 8.14
CA ASN A 390 -13.64 -25.47 6.81
C ASN A 390 -13.37 -24.28 5.87
N LYS A 391 -12.27 -23.58 6.14
CA LYS A 391 -11.89 -22.35 5.42
C LYS A 391 -11.65 -22.58 3.92
N ALA A 392 -11.14 -23.74 3.54
CA ALA A 392 -10.90 -24.09 2.14
C ALA A 392 -12.23 -24.17 1.36
N LYS A 393 -13.19 -24.97 1.84
CA LYS A 393 -14.52 -25.06 1.20
C LYS A 393 -15.29 -23.75 1.27
N ALA A 394 -15.14 -22.98 2.34
CA ALA A 394 -15.73 -21.65 2.43
C ALA A 394 -15.22 -20.75 1.29
N ALA A 395 -13.90 -20.67 1.11
CA ALA A 395 -13.28 -19.88 0.05
C ALA A 395 -13.67 -20.35 -1.36
N GLU A 396 -13.78 -21.66 -1.58
CA GLU A 396 -14.28 -22.22 -2.84
C GLU A 396 -15.74 -21.82 -3.08
N THR A 397 -16.59 -21.95 -2.07
CA THR A 397 -18.02 -21.61 -2.16
C THR A 397 -18.22 -20.12 -2.42
N PHE A 398 -17.50 -19.24 -1.72
CA PHE A 398 -17.60 -17.79 -1.90
C PHE A 398 -17.27 -17.35 -3.33
N LYS A 399 -16.32 -18.03 -4.01
CA LYS A 399 -16.01 -17.75 -5.43
C LYS A 399 -17.15 -18.06 -6.39
N THR A 400 -18.12 -18.88 -5.98
CA THR A 400 -19.28 -19.25 -6.80
C THR A 400 -20.45 -18.28 -6.69
N VAL A 401 -20.38 -17.33 -5.75
CA VAL A 401 -21.38 -16.29 -5.54
C VAL A 401 -21.26 -15.25 -6.66
N GLN A 402 -22.39 -14.91 -7.28
CA GLN A 402 -22.49 -13.98 -8.39
C GLN A 402 -23.55 -12.89 -8.10
N GLY A 403 -23.59 -11.87 -8.95
CA GLY A 403 -24.54 -10.76 -8.84
C GLY A 403 -23.86 -9.41 -8.60
N ASN A 404 -24.67 -8.36 -8.44
CA ASN A 404 -24.23 -6.99 -8.26
C ASN A 404 -24.89 -6.29 -7.06
N ASP A 405 -25.62 -7.05 -6.24
CA ASP A 405 -26.50 -6.52 -5.20
C ASP A 405 -25.89 -6.55 -3.79
N GLY A 406 -24.59 -6.83 -3.69
CA GLY A 406 -23.81 -6.90 -2.46
C GLY A 406 -23.40 -8.32 -2.06
N ALA A 407 -24.02 -9.36 -2.61
CA ALA A 407 -23.71 -10.74 -2.22
C ALA A 407 -22.27 -11.14 -2.57
N VAL A 408 -21.76 -10.70 -3.73
CA VAL A 408 -20.39 -10.98 -4.18
C VAL A 408 -19.37 -10.29 -3.29
N GLU A 409 -19.60 -9.03 -2.93
CA GLU A 409 -18.74 -8.28 -2.02
C GLU A 409 -18.72 -8.92 -0.63
N LEU A 410 -19.89 -9.29 -0.08
CA LEU A 410 -19.95 -10.01 1.21
C LEU A 410 -19.17 -11.33 1.15
N ALA A 411 -19.37 -12.15 0.11
CA ALA A 411 -18.65 -13.40 -0.08
C ALA A 411 -17.13 -13.17 -0.15
N ARG A 412 -16.70 -12.17 -0.93
CA ARG A 412 -15.29 -11.78 -1.06
C ARG A 412 -14.73 -11.32 0.28
N TYR A 413 -15.45 -10.51 1.04
CA TYR A 413 -14.95 -10.00 2.33
C TYR A 413 -14.92 -11.07 3.40
N TRP A 414 -15.89 -11.98 3.44
CA TRP A 414 -15.80 -13.19 4.28
C TRP A 414 -14.55 -14.01 3.98
N SER A 415 -14.09 -14.05 2.72
CA SER A 415 -12.83 -14.74 2.37
C SER A 415 -11.57 -14.05 2.89
N TYR A 416 -11.65 -12.79 3.34
CA TYR A 416 -10.55 -12.07 3.98
C TYR A 416 -10.50 -12.28 5.50
N MET A 417 -11.53 -12.90 6.09
CA MET A 417 -11.57 -13.25 7.51
C MET A 417 -10.55 -14.37 7.80
N LYS A 418 -9.63 -14.11 8.73
CA LYS A 418 -8.45 -14.96 8.98
C LYS A 418 -8.66 -16.20 9.81
#